data_AF-A0A0D2T946-F1
#
_entry.id   AF-A0A0D2T946-F1
#
_cell.length_a   1.000
_cell.length_b   1.000
_cell.length_c   1.000
_cell.angle_alpha   90.00
_cell.angle_beta   90.00
_cell.angle_gamma   90.00
#
_symmetry.space_group_name_H-M   'P 1'
#
loop_
_entity.id
_entity.type
_entity.pdbx_description
1 polymer ?
#
loop_
_entity_poly.entity_id
_entity_poly.type
_entity_poly.pdbx_seq_one_letter_code
_entity_poly.pdbx_strand_id
1 'polypeptide(L)'
;MCKILFQKAFDSLEKLNKLLDACKQLGVETNPAVIDGLGIIPLFSWYHESFDREDDIVGVRIPSLDMACKDFHACKWPGNLSNRDTSLALYFDLMNEKNQNTVKRIQSTCSQIITFSHFVPRQELCPEKRMLFYPNLPKVIGSDWLEDRIRSIHGVESSSFACHVFGHTHFCWDAVVDGIRYVQAPLAYPRERKRRMNGGETWLPFCIYLDGEFGAKVMPCYWSDYYAINPRTPSNMELAPWVARFYNLI
;
A
#
# COMPACT_ATOMS: atom_id res chain seq x y z
N MET A 1 26.04 23.02 36.17
CA MET A 1 24.95 22.05 35.91
C MET A 1 24.19 22.50 34.67
N CYS A 2 24.56 21.97 33.50
CA CYS A 2 23.84 22.24 32.26
C CYS A 2 22.65 21.28 32.20
N LYS A 3 21.43 21.78 32.43
CA LYS A 3 20.21 21.00 32.17
C LYS A 3 20.10 20.87 30.65
N ILE A 4 20.46 19.70 30.12
CA ILE A 4 19.99 19.30 28.79
C ILE A 4 18.47 19.27 28.89
N LEU A 5 17.81 20.29 28.34
CA LEU A 5 16.38 20.27 28.11
C LEU A 5 16.16 19.10 27.14
N PHE A 6 15.71 17.96 27.66
CA PHE A 6 15.18 16.91 26.83
C PHE A 6 13.99 17.50 26.07
N GLN A 7 14.23 17.86 24.81
CA GLN A 7 13.17 18.23 23.89
C GLN A 7 12.23 17.02 23.85
N LYS A 8 10.94 17.23 24.18
CA LYS A 8 9.92 16.18 24.14
C LYS A 8 10.02 15.49 22.77
N ALA A 9 10.36 14.21 22.74
CA ALA A 9 10.46 13.47 21.50
C ALA A 9 9.07 13.39 20.87
N PHE A 10 8.93 13.82 19.61
CA PHE A 10 7.66 13.75 18.91
C PHE A 10 7.23 12.30 18.69
N ASP A 11 5.96 12.02 18.95
CA ASP A 11 5.34 10.78 18.51
C ASP A 11 5.12 10.77 16.97
N SER A 12 4.72 9.64 16.42
CA SER A 12 4.53 9.44 14.98
C SER A 12 3.41 10.30 14.39
N LEU A 13 2.37 10.64 15.17
CA LEU A 13 1.29 11.52 14.71
C LEU A 13 1.73 12.99 14.74
N GLU A 14 2.45 13.41 15.78
CA GLU A 14 3.06 14.73 15.85
C GLU A 14 4.03 14.95 14.67
N LYS A 15 4.80 13.91 14.28
CA LYS A 15 5.65 13.94 13.08
C LYS A 15 4.85 14.03 11.78
N LEU A 16 3.76 13.26 11.64
CA LEU A 16 2.87 13.33 10.48
C LEU A 16 2.29 14.73 10.31
N ASN A 17 1.79 15.34 11.38
CA ASN A 17 1.24 16.70 11.34
C ASN A 17 2.28 17.71 10.86
N LYS A 18 3.52 17.63 11.37
CA LYS A 18 4.63 18.46 10.89
C LYS A 18 4.96 18.25 9.42
N LEU A 19 4.89 17.00 8.94
CA LEU A 19 5.10 16.70 7.52
C LEU A 19 3.99 17.32 6.65
N LEU A 20 2.73 17.22 7.07
CA LEU A 20 1.61 17.84 6.36
C LEU A 20 1.70 19.37 6.35
N ASP A 21 2.14 19.98 7.45
CA ASP A 21 2.41 21.42 7.52
C ASP A 21 3.53 21.83 6.55
N ALA A 22 4.60 21.03 6.46
CA ALA A 22 5.69 21.26 5.51
C ALA A 22 5.23 21.10 4.05
N CYS A 23 4.44 20.06 3.75
CA CYS A 23 3.82 19.88 2.43
C CYS A 23 3.01 21.11 2.03
N LYS A 24 2.16 21.62 2.93
CA LYS A 24 1.38 22.83 2.69
C LYS A 24 2.26 24.05 2.41
N GLN A 25 3.32 24.26 3.19
CA GLN A 25 4.26 25.38 2.98
C GLN A 25 5.00 25.30 1.64
N LEU A 26 5.23 24.08 1.15
CA LEU A 26 5.90 23.82 -0.13
C LEU A 26 4.94 23.74 -1.33
N GLY A 27 3.63 23.91 -1.12
CA GLY A 27 2.63 23.78 -2.18
C GLY A 27 2.41 22.34 -2.66
N VAL A 28 2.73 21.35 -1.82
CA VAL A 28 2.41 19.94 -2.10
C VAL A 28 0.95 19.67 -1.72
N GLU A 29 0.17 19.26 -2.71
CA GLU A 29 -1.24 18.91 -2.50
C GLU A 29 -1.39 17.56 -1.79
N THR A 30 -2.10 17.57 -0.67
CA THR A 30 -2.39 16.37 0.14
C THR A 30 -3.89 16.14 0.32
N ASN A 31 -4.74 16.92 -0.35
CA ASN A 31 -6.19 16.79 -0.31
C ASN A 31 -6.73 16.41 -1.70
N PRO A 32 -7.96 15.89 -1.79
CA PRO A 32 -8.59 15.62 -3.07
C PRO A 32 -8.73 16.86 -3.94
N ALA A 33 -8.46 16.71 -5.22
CA ALA A 33 -8.48 17.78 -6.20
C ALA A 33 -9.06 17.30 -7.54
N VAL A 34 -9.47 18.27 -8.36
CA VAL A 34 -9.84 18.03 -9.77
C VAL A 34 -8.79 18.71 -10.63
N ILE A 35 -8.23 17.98 -11.59
CA ILE A 35 -7.28 18.50 -12.58
C ILE A 35 -7.83 18.15 -13.95
N ASP A 36 -8.21 19.15 -14.74
CA ASP A 36 -8.73 18.97 -16.11
C ASP A 36 -9.83 17.89 -16.24
N GLY A 37 -10.74 17.85 -15.25
CA GLY A 37 -11.85 16.87 -15.21
C GLY A 37 -11.50 15.50 -14.61
N LEU A 38 -10.23 15.26 -14.28
CA LEU A 38 -9.75 14.08 -13.55
C LEU A 38 -9.85 14.29 -12.04
N GLY A 39 -10.52 13.38 -11.35
CA GLY A 39 -10.53 13.35 -9.89
C GLY A 39 -9.27 12.69 -9.34
N ILE A 40 -8.54 13.37 -8.45
CA ILE A 40 -7.36 12.81 -7.77
C ILE A 40 -7.62 12.81 -6.26
N ILE A 41 -7.54 11.65 -5.63
CA ILE A 41 -7.93 11.45 -4.23
C ILE A 41 -6.80 10.71 -3.47
N PRO A 42 -5.89 11.43 -2.79
CA PRO A 42 -4.97 10.83 -1.83
C PRO A 42 -5.74 10.26 -0.63
N LEU A 43 -5.37 9.05 -0.21
CA LEU A 43 -5.95 8.37 0.95
C LEU A 43 -4.90 8.11 2.01
N PHE A 44 -5.20 8.55 3.24
CA PHE A 44 -4.50 8.11 4.44
C PHE A 44 -4.92 6.67 4.77
N SER A 45 -3.94 5.81 5.04
CA SER A 45 -4.19 4.44 5.46
C SER A 45 -3.06 3.92 6.32
N TRP A 46 -3.35 2.86 7.08
CA TRP A 46 -2.39 2.03 7.79
C TRP A 46 -2.82 0.57 7.72
N TYR A 47 -1.93 -0.36 8.08
CA TYR A 47 -2.24 -1.79 8.09
C TYR A 47 -2.85 -2.28 9.41
N HIS A 48 -3.41 -3.49 9.37
CA HIS A 48 -3.65 -4.31 10.56
C HIS A 48 -3.22 -5.76 10.32
N GLU A 49 -2.78 -6.46 11.37
CA GLU A 49 -2.24 -7.83 11.28
C GLU A 49 -3.24 -8.85 10.72
N SER A 50 -4.53 -8.70 11.01
CA SER A 50 -5.60 -9.58 10.50
C SER A 50 -5.97 -9.35 9.04
N PHE A 51 -5.33 -8.41 8.33
CA PHE A 51 -5.48 -8.26 6.88
C PHE A 51 -4.99 -9.51 6.14
N ASP A 52 -4.04 -10.21 6.75
CA ASP A 52 -3.54 -11.49 6.30
C ASP A 52 -4.49 -12.64 6.68
N ARG A 53 -5.14 -13.20 5.66
CA ARG A 53 -6.07 -14.33 5.77
C ARG A 53 -5.49 -15.67 5.29
N GLU A 54 -4.23 -15.69 4.85
CA GLU A 54 -3.56 -16.94 4.48
C GLU A 54 -3.12 -17.69 5.73
N ASP A 55 -3.09 -19.02 5.67
CA ASP A 55 -2.55 -19.82 6.78
C ASP A 55 -1.06 -19.49 7.00
N ASP A 56 -0.62 -19.52 8.24
CA ASP A 56 0.80 -19.29 8.54
C ASP A 56 1.64 -20.50 8.11
N ILE A 57 2.79 -20.23 7.49
CA ILE A 57 3.73 -21.26 7.06
C ILE A 57 4.28 -21.99 8.30
N VAL A 58 4.13 -23.32 8.32
CA VAL A 58 4.58 -24.20 9.40
C VAL A 58 5.88 -24.94 9.05
N GLY A 59 6.52 -25.57 10.04
CA GLY A 59 7.70 -26.42 9.85
C GLY A 59 9.02 -25.69 9.64
N VAL A 60 9.01 -24.36 9.63
CA VAL A 60 10.20 -23.50 9.51
C VAL A 60 10.14 -22.36 10.53
N ARG A 61 11.31 -21.87 10.96
CA ARG A 61 11.39 -20.74 11.88
C ARG A 61 11.37 -19.41 11.13
N ILE A 62 10.22 -18.76 11.09
CA ILE A 62 10.05 -17.43 10.50
C ILE A 62 10.26 -16.34 11.57
N PRO A 63 11.05 -15.29 11.31
CA PRO A 63 11.19 -14.17 12.25
C PRO A 63 9.83 -13.52 12.58
N SER A 64 9.67 -13.02 13.81
CA SER A 64 8.47 -12.30 14.21
C SER A 64 8.38 -10.92 13.54
N LEU A 65 7.19 -10.32 13.55
CA LEU A 65 6.98 -8.95 13.07
C LEU A 65 7.90 -7.94 13.79
N ASP A 66 8.12 -8.07 15.09
CA ASP A 66 9.04 -7.18 15.82
C ASP A 66 10.47 -7.29 15.30
N MET A 67 10.91 -8.48 14.90
CA MET A 67 12.27 -8.67 14.42
C MET A 67 12.46 -8.12 13.01
N ALA A 68 11.47 -8.30 12.14
CA ALA A 68 11.59 -8.01 10.71
C ALA A 68 11.02 -6.64 10.29
N CYS A 69 10.00 -6.13 10.98
CA CYS A 69 9.29 -4.91 10.60
C CYS A 69 9.77 -3.72 11.44
N LYS A 70 10.36 -2.74 10.75
CA LYS A 70 10.95 -1.55 11.37
C LYS A 70 9.91 -0.68 12.09
N ASP A 71 8.65 -0.71 11.65
CA ASP A 71 7.58 0.11 12.21
C ASP A 71 7.35 -0.15 13.70
N PHE A 72 7.55 -1.38 14.16
CA PHE A 72 7.41 -1.76 15.58
C PHE A 72 8.43 -1.06 16.49
N HIS A 73 9.55 -0.60 15.93
CA HIS A 73 10.62 0.09 16.67
C HIS A 73 10.67 1.58 16.40
N ALA A 74 10.48 1.96 15.13
CA ALA A 74 10.62 3.34 14.66
C ALA A 74 9.38 4.19 14.92
N CYS A 75 8.18 3.60 14.81
CA CYS A 75 6.95 4.32 15.12
C CYS A 75 6.74 4.39 16.63
N LYS A 76 6.30 5.54 17.10
CA LYS A 76 5.88 5.77 18.49
C LYS A 76 4.48 6.30 18.44
N TRP A 77 3.51 5.50 18.86
CA TRP A 77 2.11 5.85 18.79
C TRP A 77 1.61 6.36 20.15
N PRO A 78 0.63 7.28 20.18
CA PRO A 78 -0.12 7.58 21.40
C PRO A 78 -0.74 6.31 22.00
N GLY A 79 -0.98 6.31 23.31
CA GLY A 79 -1.31 5.08 24.06
C GLY A 79 -2.58 4.33 23.63
N ASN A 80 -3.46 4.96 22.85
CA ASN A 80 -4.68 4.33 22.32
C ASN A 80 -4.50 3.72 20.92
N LEU A 81 -3.29 3.76 20.34
CA LEU A 81 -2.99 3.27 19.00
C LEU A 81 -1.87 2.23 19.01
N SER A 82 -2.02 1.16 18.22
CA SER A 82 -1.11 0.02 18.23
C SER A 82 -0.97 -0.64 16.87
N ASN A 83 0.23 -1.15 16.56
CA ASN A 83 0.47 -2.00 15.39
C ASN A 83 -0.09 -3.44 15.57
N ARG A 84 -0.57 -3.78 16.77
CA ARG A 84 -1.03 -5.13 17.15
C ARG A 84 -2.53 -5.33 17.08
N ASP A 85 -3.27 -4.28 16.79
CA ASP A 85 -4.72 -4.31 16.63
C ASP A 85 -5.12 -3.47 15.40
N THR A 86 -6.40 -3.20 15.27
CA THR A 86 -6.96 -2.46 14.14
C THR A 86 -7.02 -0.94 14.35
N SER A 87 -6.57 -0.44 15.50
CA SER A 87 -6.74 0.96 15.91
C SER A 87 -6.07 1.94 14.96
N LEU A 88 -4.88 1.60 14.43
CA LEU A 88 -4.17 2.45 13.46
C LEU A 88 -4.89 2.47 12.11
N ALA A 89 -5.30 1.31 11.60
CA ALA A 89 -6.04 1.24 10.33
C ALA A 89 -7.31 2.10 10.39
N LEU A 90 -8.09 1.97 11.47
CA LEU A 90 -9.29 2.78 11.70
C LEU A 90 -8.96 4.26 11.86
N TYR A 91 -7.92 4.61 12.63
CA TYR A 91 -7.53 6.00 12.84
C TYR A 91 -7.20 6.71 11.51
N PHE A 92 -6.35 6.09 10.69
CA PHE A 92 -5.94 6.67 9.40
C PHE A 92 -7.08 6.69 8.39
N ASP A 93 -7.97 5.69 8.41
CA ASP A 93 -9.18 5.72 7.60
C ASP A 93 -10.08 6.93 7.94
N LEU A 94 -10.33 7.17 9.23
CA LEU A 94 -11.14 8.29 9.73
C LEU A 94 -10.55 9.66 9.36
N MET A 95 -9.24 9.78 9.18
CA MET A 95 -8.62 11.03 8.72
C MET A 95 -9.12 11.46 7.33
N ASN A 96 -9.63 10.54 6.53
CA ASN A 96 -10.15 10.84 5.19
C ASN A 96 -11.56 11.46 5.23
N GLU A 97 -12.31 11.33 6.33
CA GLU A 97 -13.68 11.87 6.46
C GLU A 97 -13.74 13.39 6.29
N LYS A 98 -12.67 14.11 6.65
CA LYS A 98 -12.57 15.57 6.44
C LYS A 98 -12.76 15.97 4.98
N ASN A 99 -12.52 15.04 4.04
CA ASN A 99 -12.59 15.28 2.60
C ASN A 99 -13.90 14.80 1.96
N GLN A 100 -14.85 14.27 2.74
CA GLN A 100 -16.05 13.58 2.22
C GLN A 100 -16.86 14.43 1.23
N ASN A 101 -17.05 15.73 1.52
CA ASN A 101 -17.79 16.64 0.62
C ASN A 101 -17.07 16.84 -0.72
N THR A 102 -15.75 16.99 -0.69
CA THR A 102 -14.93 17.14 -1.90
C THR A 102 -14.95 15.85 -2.72
N VAL A 103 -14.85 14.69 -2.07
CA VAL A 103 -14.95 13.37 -2.71
C VAL A 103 -16.31 13.20 -3.41
N LYS A 104 -17.41 13.52 -2.72
CA LYS A 104 -18.76 13.45 -3.32
C LYS A 104 -18.89 14.35 -4.56
N ARG A 105 -18.32 15.56 -4.51
CA ARG A 105 -18.28 16.45 -5.67
C ARG A 105 -17.50 15.83 -6.82
N ILE A 106 -16.30 15.30 -6.55
CA ILE A 106 -15.46 14.61 -7.54
C ILE A 106 -16.23 13.46 -8.19
N GLN A 107 -16.90 12.62 -7.39
CA GLN A 107 -17.73 11.52 -7.89
C GLN A 107 -18.87 11.99 -8.80
N SER A 108 -19.43 13.18 -8.55
CA SER A 108 -20.52 13.73 -9.38
C SER A 108 -20.06 14.49 -10.63
N THR A 109 -18.80 14.95 -10.69
CA THR A 109 -18.35 15.86 -11.76
C THR A 109 -17.24 15.30 -12.65
N CYS A 110 -16.44 14.38 -12.16
CA CYS A 110 -15.31 13.83 -12.92
C CYS A 110 -15.77 12.60 -13.69
N SER A 111 -15.17 12.34 -14.85
CA SER A 111 -15.42 11.14 -15.67
C SER A 111 -14.42 10.02 -15.41
N GLN A 112 -13.36 10.30 -14.64
CA GLN A 112 -12.37 9.33 -14.16
C GLN A 112 -11.86 9.78 -12.80
N ILE A 113 -11.53 8.81 -11.95
CA ILE A 113 -10.94 9.04 -10.64
C ILE A 113 -9.69 8.17 -10.49
N ILE A 114 -8.65 8.77 -9.92
CA ILE A 114 -7.48 8.10 -9.37
C ILE A 114 -7.50 8.28 -7.86
N THR A 115 -7.67 7.19 -7.14
CA THR A 115 -7.33 7.14 -5.71
C THR A 115 -5.89 6.68 -5.55
N PHE A 116 -5.21 7.07 -4.48
CA PHE A 116 -3.92 6.46 -4.17
C PHE A 116 -3.61 6.40 -2.68
N SER A 117 -2.92 5.33 -2.28
CA SER A 117 -2.47 5.09 -0.91
C SER A 117 -1.05 4.54 -0.90
N HIS A 118 -0.40 4.58 0.27
CA HIS A 118 0.88 3.90 0.41
C HIS A 118 0.71 2.39 0.54
N PHE A 119 -0.22 1.95 1.40
CA PHE A 119 -0.50 0.55 1.68
C PHE A 119 -1.32 -0.13 0.58
N VAL A 120 -1.27 -1.46 0.56
CA VAL A 120 -1.93 -2.34 -0.38
C VAL A 120 -3.42 -2.44 -0.01
N PRO A 121 -4.35 -2.24 -0.95
CA PRO A 121 -5.77 -2.23 -0.64
C PRO A 121 -6.37 -3.64 -0.54
N ARG A 122 -5.87 -4.62 -1.31
CA ARG A 122 -6.38 -5.99 -1.33
C ARG A 122 -5.27 -7.00 -1.15
N GLN A 123 -5.51 -8.05 -0.34
CA GLN A 123 -4.50 -9.07 -0.04
C GLN A 123 -3.98 -9.75 -1.31
N GLU A 124 -4.85 -9.98 -2.30
CA GLU A 124 -4.48 -10.65 -3.55
C GLU A 124 -3.61 -9.79 -4.49
N LEU A 125 -3.40 -8.50 -4.18
CA LEU A 125 -2.41 -7.65 -4.83
C LEU A 125 -1.00 -7.84 -4.24
N CYS A 126 -0.82 -8.87 -3.42
CA CYS A 126 0.45 -9.37 -2.93
C CYS A 126 0.60 -10.85 -3.35
N PRO A 127 1.82 -11.34 -3.63
CA PRO A 127 2.06 -12.76 -3.82
C PRO A 127 1.73 -13.58 -2.56
N GLU A 128 1.34 -14.84 -2.76
CA GLU A 128 1.07 -15.78 -1.67
C GLU A 128 2.29 -15.95 -0.76
N LYS A 129 2.06 -16.12 0.54
CA LYS A 129 3.09 -16.23 1.60
C LYS A 129 4.22 -17.19 1.23
N ARG A 130 3.86 -18.32 0.65
CA ARG A 130 4.79 -19.38 0.26
C ARG A 130 5.87 -18.93 -0.74
N MET A 131 5.60 -17.85 -1.46
CA MET A 131 6.50 -17.29 -2.48
C MET A 131 7.30 -16.07 -1.99
N LEU A 132 7.03 -15.58 -0.78
CA LEU A 132 7.66 -14.40 -0.21
C LEU A 132 8.94 -14.75 0.56
N PHE A 133 10.01 -13.96 0.40
CA PHE A 133 11.21 -14.09 1.24
C PHE A 133 10.95 -13.79 2.72
N TYR A 134 9.82 -13.16 3.04
CA TYR A 134 9.32 -13.01 4.40
C TYR A 134 7.82 -13.35 4.41
N PRO A 135 7.44 -14.58 4.79
CA PRO A 135 6.04 -15.03 4.72
C PRO A 135 5.07 -14.22 5.58
N ASN A 136 5.53 -13.58 6.65
CA ASN A 136 4.68 -12.73 7.49
C ASN A 136 4.48 -11.30 6.92
N LEU A 137 4.98 -11.01 5.71
CA LEU A 137 4.78 -9.70 5.07
C LEU A 137 3.29 -9.30 4.95
N PRO A 138 2.34 -10.17 4.55
CA PRO A 138 0.94 -9.78 4.38
C PRO A 138 0.28 -9.21 5.65
N LYS A 139 0.83 -9.50 6.83
CA LYS A 139 0.35 -8.96 8.12
C LYS A 139 0.62 -7.46 8.28
N VAL A 140 1.45 -6.86 7.44
CA VAL A 140 1.90 -5.46 7.60
C VAL A 140 1.77 -4.64 6.32
N ILE A 141 0.87 -5.01 5.40
CA ILE A 141 0.80 -4.37 4.07
C ILE A 141 -0.47 -3.60 3.77
N GLY A 142 -1.57 -3.84 4.49
CA GLY A 142 -2.89 -3.35 4.07
C GLY A 142 -3.94 -3.43 5.14
N SER A 143 -5.14 -2.94 4.81
CA SER A 143 -6.29 -2.97 5.71
C SER A 143 -7.61 -3.04 4.95
N ASP A 144 -8.61 -3.62 5.61
CA ASP A 144 -9.96 -3.76 5.05
C ASP A 144 -10.65 -2.39 4.89
N TRP A 145 -10.42 -1.47 5.84
CA TRP A 145 -10.92 -0.09 5.76
C TRP A 145 -10.46 0.64 4.48
N LEU A 146 -9.24 0.37 4.02
CA LEU A 146 -8.73 0.98 2.79
C LEU A 146 -9.51 0.50 1.56
N GLU A 147 -9.75 -0.81 1.42
CA GLU A 147 -10.56 -1.33 0.31
C GLU A 147 -11.99 -0.83 0.39
N ASP A 148 -12.61 -0.84 1.57
CA ASP A 148 -13.97 -0.31 1.77
C ASP A 148 -14.05 1.15 1.34
N ARG A 149 -13.05 1.96 1.69
CA ARG A 149 -12.99 3.37 1.27
C ARG A 149 -12.83 3.51 -0.24
N ILE A 150 -11.94 2.74 -0.86
CA ILE A 150 -11.74 2.74 -2.31
C ILE A 150 -13.03 2.35 -3.03
N ARG A 151 -13.74 1.33 -2.53
CA ARG A 151 -15.04 0.88 -3.06
C ARG A 151 -16.13 1.92 -2.87
N SER A 152 -16.15 2.64 -1.75
CA SER A 152 -17.09 3.76 -1.55
C SER A 152 -16.87 4.91 -2.53
N ILE A 153 -15.64 5.06 -3.04
CA ILE A 153 -15.26 6.13 -3.98
C ILE A 153 -15.56 5.73 -5.43
N HIS A 154 -15.14 4.53 -5.83
CA HIS A 154 -15.23 4.06 -7.22
C HIS A 154 -16.52 3.30 -7.54
N GLY A 155 -17.21 2.78 -6.53
CA GLY A 155 -18.35 1.88 -6.70
C GLY A 155 -17.95 0.41 -6.88
N VAL A 156 -18.94 -0.41 -7.26
CA VAL A 156 -18.84 -1.88 -7.32
C VAL A 156 -18.88 -2.45 -8.74
N GLU A 157 -19.09 -1.61 -9.76
CA GLU A 157 -19.22 -2.06 -11.15
C GLU A 157 -17.96 -1.78 -11.99
N SER A 158 -17.70 -2.65 -12.96
CA SER A 158 -16.59 -2.51 -13.91
C SER A 158 -16.68 -1.22 -14.68
N SER A 159 -15.77 -0.29 -14.40
CA SER A 159 -15.81 1.04 -14.98
C SER A 159 -14.43 1.46 -15.46
N SER A 160 -14.35 1.95 -16.71
CA SER A 160 -13.16 2.63 -17.27
C SER A 160 -12.81 3.94 -16.52
N PHE A 161 -13.57 4.23 -15.47
CA PHE A 161 -13.49 5.35 -14.56
C PHE A 161 -12.49 5.17 -13.41
N ALA A 162 -12.17 3.93 -13.02
CA ALA A 162 -11.60 3.65 -11.71
C ALA A 162 -10.15 3.16 -11.75
N CYS A 163 -9.25 3.95 -11.16
CA CYS A 163 -7.87 3.54 -10.91
C CYS A 163 -7.48 3.78 -9.45
N HIS A 164 -6.72 2.84 -8.88
CA HIS A 164 -6.09 2.98 -7.58
C HIS A 164 -4.58 2.72 -7.68
N VAL A 165 -3.78 3.73 -7.34
CA VAL A 165 -2.32 3.63 -7.28
C VAL A 165 -1.89 3.27 -5.85
N PHE A 166 -1.04 2.26 -5.69
CA PHE A 166 -0.57 1.82 -4.38
C PHE A 166 0.94 1.52 -4.36
N GLY A 167 1.47 1.19 -3.17
CA GLY A 167 2.89 0.99 -2.94
C GLY A 167 3.23 -0.02 -1.83
N HIS A 168 4.31 0.29 -1.11
CA HIS A 168 4.77 -0.45 0.08
C HIS A 168 5.46 -1.80 -0.18
N THR A 169 4.89 -2.71 -0.97
CA THR A 169 5.43 -4.10 -1.08
C THR A 169 6.63 -4.26 -2.00
N HIS A 170 6.96 -3.25 -2.80
CA HIS A 170 8.02 -3.32 -3.80
C HIS A 170 7.81 -4.44 -4.84
N PHE A 171 6.56 -4.81 -5.12
CA PHE A 171 6.20 -5.69 -6.24
C PHE A 171 5.55 -4.90 -7.35
N CYS A 172 6.13 -4.86 -8.54
CA CYS A 172 5.43 -4.21 -9.66
C CYS A 172 4.14 -4.97 -9.98
N TRP A 173 3.03 -4.23 -10.02
CA TRP A 173 1.68 -4.78 -10.17
C TRP A 173 0.84 -3.91 -11.09
N ASP A 174 0.14 -4.52 -12.02
CA ASP A 174 -0.91 -3.87 -12.81
C ASP A 174 -1.95 -4.92 -13.18
N ALA A 175 -3.14 -4.79 -12.59
CA ALA A 175 -4.27 -5.69 -12.80
C ALA A 175 -5.59 -4.96 -12.58
N VAL A 176 -6.64 -5.41 -13.27
CA VAL A 176 -8.02 -5.01 -12.98
C VAL A 176 -8.63 -6.06 -12.07
N VAL A 177 -9.18 -5.63 -10.95
CA VAL A 177 -9.85 -6.51 -9.98
C VAL A 177 -11.19 -5.89 -9.59
N ASP A 178 -12.26 -6.66 -9.81
CA ASP A 178 -13.65 -6.22 -9.62
C ASP A 178 -13.90 -4.81 -10.18
N GLY A 179 -13.42 -4.56 -11.41
CA GLY A 179 -13.69 -3.30 -12.10
C GLY A 179 -12.78 -2.13 -11.79
N ILE A 180 -11.84 -2.25 -10.85
CA ILE A 180 -10.87 -1.18 -10.52
C ILE A 180 -9.50 -1.60 -11.03
N ARG A 181 -8.81 -0.70 -11.74
CA ARG A 181 -7.40 -0.91 -12.09
C ARG A 181 -6.52 -0.59 -10.89
N TYR A 182 -5.81 -1.59 -10.37
CA TYR A 182 -4.82 -1.44 -9.31
C TYR A 182 -3.42 -1.45 -9.90
N VAL A 183 -2.65 -0.40 -9.62
CA VAL A 183 -1.32 -0.21 -10.20
C VAL A 183 -0.28 0.19 -9.14
N GLN A 184 0.86 -0.49 -9.17
CA GLN A 184 2.01 -0.23 -8.34
C GLN A 184 3.28 -0.33 -9.19
N ALA A 185 4.04 0.76 -9.29
CA ALA A 185 5.30 0.85 -10.03
C ALA A 185 6.42 1.33 -9.09
N PRO A 186 6.90 0.49 -8.15
CA PRO A 186 7.73 0.93 -7.05
C PRO A 186 9.19 1.05 -7.48
N LEU A 187 9.84 2.15 -7.11
CA LEU A 187 11.29 2.33 -7.37
C LEU A 187 12.14 1.30 -6.62
N ALA A 188 11.71 0.88 -5.41
CA ALA A 188 12.39 -0.09 -4.54
C ALA A 188 13.82 0.32 -4.12
N TYR A 189 14.48 -0.50 -3.29
CA TYR A 189 15.84 -0.23 -2.83
C TYR A 189 16.88 -0.45 -3.95
N PRO A 190 18.05 0.21 -3.90
CA PRO A 190 19.12 0.02 -4.89
C PRO A 190 19.51 -1.44 -5.13
N ARG A 191 19.52 -2.29 -4.10
CA ARG A 191 19.81 -3.73 -4.23
C ARG A 191 18.69 -4.51 -4.93
N GLU A 192 17.45 -4.08 -4.76
CA GLU A 192 16.27 -4.70 -5.38
C GLU A 192 16.18 -4.33 -6.87
N ARG A 193 16.47 -3.06 -7.22
CA ARG A 193 16.54 -2.60 -8.62
C ARG A 193 17.53 -3.39 -9.47
N LYS A 194 18.63 -3.86 -8.88
CA LYS A 194 19.60 -4.73 -9.58
C LYS A 194 19.00 -6.06 -10.04
N ARG A 195 17.93 -6.53 -9.41
CA ARG A 195 17.19 -7.73 -9.82
C ARG A 195 16.32 -7.50 -11.05
N ARG A 196 16.12 -6.23 -11.45
CA ARG A 196 15.30 -5.79 -12.59
C ARG A 196 13.84 -6.32 -12.56
N MET A 197 13.34 -6.62 -11.37
CA MET A 197 11.98 -7.16 -11.17
C MET A 197 10.91 -6.07 -11.18
N ASN A 198 11.26 -4.83 -10.80
CA ASN A 198 10.41 -3.64 -10.87
C ASN A 198 10.98 -2.64 -11.88
N GLY A 199 11.54 -3.22 -12.96
CA GLY A 199 12.48 -2.67 -13.92
C GLY A 199 13.65 -1.84 -13.41
N GLY A 200 14.40 -1.35 -14.39
CA GLY A 200 15.85 -1.16 -14.28
C GLY A 200 16.30 0.19 -13.70
N GLU A 201 17.60 0.46 -13.81
CA GLU A 201 18.24 1.68 -13.29
C GLU A 201 17.74 2.98 -13.94
N THR A 202 17.08 2.88 -15.10
CA THR A 202 16.45 3.98 -15.85
C THR A 202 14.95 4.11 -15.59
N TRP A 203 14.40 3.50 -14.53
CA TRP A 203 12.96 3.53 -14.26
C TRP A 203 12.51 4.96 -13.94
N LEU A 204 11.83 5.56 -14.91
CA LEU A 204 11.21 6.88 -14.80
C LEU A 204 9.88 6.78 -14.04
N PRO A 205 9.35 7.90 -13.52
CA PRO A 205 7.96 7.96 -13.10
C PRO A 205 7.06 7.38 -14.19
N PHE A 206 6.21 6.43 -13.82
CA PHE A 206 5.28 5.81 -14.75
C PHE A 206 4.10 6.75 -15.00
N CYS A 207 3.77 6.98 -16.27
CA CYS A 207 2.62 7.81 -16.64
C CYS A 207 1.32 7.03 -16.42
N ILE A 208 0.54 7.44 -15.42
CA ILE A 208 -0.74 6.80 -15.05
C ILE A 208 -1.92 7.38 -15.84
N TYR A 209 -1.79 8.59 -16.36
CA TYR A 209 -2.86 9.28 -17.07
C TYR A 209 -2.27 10.25 -18.09
N LEU A 210 -2.82 10.24 -19.30
CA LEU A 210 -2.44 11.13 -20.40
C LEU A 210 -3.63 11.33 -21.33
N ASP A 211 -3.87 12.57 -21.76
CA ASP A 211 -4.81 12.92 -22.83
C ASP A 211 -6.23 12.34 -22.68
N GLY A 212 -6.76 12.29 -21.46
CA GLY A 212 -8.12 11.79 -21.21
C GLY A 212 -8.22 10.29 -20.99
N GLU A 213 -7.10 9.58 -20.93
CA GLU A 213 -7.06 8.12 -20.78
C GLU A 213 -6.10 7.69 -19.67
N PHE A 214 -6.40 6.55 -19.04
CA PHE A 214 -5.42 5.90 -18.18
C PHE A 214 -4.26 5.40 -19.04
N GLY A 215 -3.03 5.57 -18.55
CA GLY A 215 -1.82 5.16 -19.24
C GLY A 215 -1.78 3.66 -19.53
N ALA A 216 -0.89 3.24 -20.43
CA ALA A 216 -0.73 1.84 -20.80
C ALA A 216 -0.47 0.91 -19.58
N LYS A 217 -0.56 -0.40 -19.78
CA LYS A 217 -0.20 -1.37 -18.73
C LYS A 217 1.28 -1.17 -18.34
N VAL A 218 1.57 -1.14 -17.04
CA VAL A 218 2.96 -1.19 -16.56
C VAL A 218 3.56 -2.52 -17.00
N MET A 219 4.76 -2.47 -17.59
CA MET A 219 5.50 -3.67 -17.96
C MET A 219 7.00 -3.51 -17.64
N PRO A 220 7.65 -4.55 -17.10
CA PRO A 220 7.09 -5.85 -16.69
C PRO A 220 6.41 -5.82 -15.30
N CYS A 221 5.37 -6.64 -15.10
CA CYS A 221 4.72 -6.87 -13.79
C CYS A 221 4.64 -8.36 -13.48
N TYR A 222 5.79 -8.97 -13.15
CA TYR A 222 5.92 -10.43 -13.03
C TYR A 222 4.79 -11.11 -12.24
N TRP A 223 4.43 -10.58 -11.07
CA TRP A 223 3.43 -11.21 -10.21
C TRP A 223 2.01 -11.08 -10.73
N SER A 224 1.60 -9.90 -11.20
CA SER A 224 0.26 -9.76 -11.78
C SER A 224 0.15 -10.49 -13.12
N ASP A 225 1.22 -10.56 -13.91
CA ASP A 225 1.29 -11.37 -15.14
C ASP A 225 1.23 -12.87 -14.82
N TYR A 226 1.91 -13.32 -13.76
CA TYR A 226 1.83 -14.71 -13.28
C TYR A 226 0.40 -15.08 -12.86
N TYR A 227 -0.25 -14.24 -12.04
CA TYR A 227 -1.61 -14.51 -11.56
C TYR A 227 -2.71 -14.30 -12.61
N ALA A 228 -2.40 -13.65 -13.75
CA ALA A 228 -3.34 -13.55 -14.86
C ALA A 228 -3.62 -14.91 -15.54
N ILE A 229 -2.71 -15.87 -15.40
CA ILE A 229 -2.83 -17.20 -16.02
C ILE A 229 -2.70 -18.36 -15.02
N ASN A 230 -2.22 -18.10 -13.80
CA ASN A 230 -2.12 -19.10 -12.74
C ASN A 230 -3.11 -18.76 -11.62
N PRO A 231 -4.02 -19.68 -11.25
CA PRO A 231 -4.89 -19.47 -10.11
C PRO A 231 -4.08 -19.36 -8.81
N ARG A 232 -4.56 -18.54 -7.89
CA ARG A 232 -4.01 -18.46 -6.53
C ARG A 232 -4.32 -19.75 -5.77
N THR A 233 -3.43 -20.12 -4.85
CA THR A 233 -3.50 -21.29 -3.97
C THR A 233 -3.22 -20.91 -2.51
N PRO A 234 -3.98 -19.98 -1.90
CA PRO A 234 -3.63 -19.36 -0.61
C PRO A 234 -3.52 -20.35 0.57
N SER A 235 -4.15 -21.53 0.48
CA SER A 235 -4.03 -22.59 1.48
C SER A 235 -2.77 -23.45 1.33
N ASN A 236 -1.96 -23.22 0.30
CA ASN A 236 -0.71 -23.95 0.10
C ASN A 236 0.39 -23.37 1.00
N MET A 237 0.80 -24.14 2.01
CA MET A 237 1.85 -23.77 2.94
C MET A 237 3.25 -24.26 2.53
N GLU A 238 3.37 -24.97 1.40
CA GLU A 238 4.67 -25.44 0.91
C GLU A 238 5.46 -24.26 0.30
N LEU A 239 6.53 -23.85 1.00
CA LEU A 239 7.42 -22.81 0.53
C LEU A 239 7.94 -23.12 -0.86
N ALA A 240 7.88 -22.12 -1.74
CA ALA A 240 8.45 -22.24 -3.07
C ALA A 240 9.96 -22.57 -2.97
N PRO A 241 10.52 -23.39 -3.87
CA PRO A 241 11.90 -23.88 -3.76
C PRO A 241 12.95 -22.77 -3.62
N TRP A 242 12.75 -21.63 -4.28
CA TRP A 242 13.66 -20.48 -4.21
C TRP A 242 13.59 -19.70 -2.89
N VAL A 243 12.52 -19.88 -2.12
CA VAL A 243 12.31 -19.33 -0.77
C VAL A 243 12.78 -20.32 0.29
N ALA A 244 12.43 -21.60 0.15
CA ALA A 244 12.70 -22.65 1.13
C ALA A 244 14.18 -22.69 1.56
N ARG A 245 15.11 -22.47 0.62
CA ARG A 245 16.56 -22.43 0.88
C ARG A 245 17.03 -21.36 1.89
N PHE A 246 16.20 -20.39 2.24
CA PHE A 246 16.51 -19.35 3.22
C PHE A 246 16.08 -19.70 4.64
N TYR A 247 15.36 -20.80 4.81
CA TYR A 247 14.79 -21.23 6.08
C TYR A 247 15.34 -22.59 6.49
N ASN A 248 15.63 -22.73 7.79
CA ASN A 248 15.98 -24.01 8.39
C ASN A 248 14.69 -24.71 8.83
N LEU A 249 14.61 -26.01 8.56
CA LEU A 249 13.54 -26.87 9.09
C LEU A 249 13.62 -26.92 10.62
N ILE A 250 12.46 -26.96 11.27
CA ILE A 250 12.31 -27.16 12.72
C ILE A 250 12.24 -28.65 13.04
#